data_AF-A0A0C3BRZ9-F1
#
_entry.id   AF-A0A0C3BRZ9-F1
#
_cell.length_a   1.000
_cell.length_b   1.000
_cell.length_c   1.000
_cell.angle_alpha   90.00
_cell.angle_beta   90.00
_cell.angle_gamma   90.00
#
_symmetry.space_group_name_H-M   'P 1'
#
loop_
_entity.id
_entity.type
_entity.pdbx_description
1 polymer ?
#
loop_
_entity_poly.entity_id
_entity_poly.type
_entity_poly.pdbx_seq_one_letter_code
_entity_poly.pdbx_strand_id
1 'polypeptide(L)'
;MNNLWSPPRGVGLLDEYDEEFEDEEDLFDEMGGVSGNGLGDELGSQYKNAPKKTFQERSSLPKWLSDDYADARERIAAEMRQNPSRKPTCYDKGSFFDNSPSPFFAADRKFQPTPHDFHKAEYFIWLPHLLVDRIPCPECLTTSRKGRNGVKPVYVTNNGWPKGARRVVDVDRCVYIIGYRY
;
A
#
# COMPACT_ATOMS: atom_id res chain seq x y z
N MET A 1 27.63 25.04 -12.73
CA MET A 1 27.03 24.07 -13.66
C MET A 1 25.58 23.89 -13.24
N ASN A 2 24.65 24.59 -13.89
CA ASN A 2 23.24 24.60 -13.51
C ASN A 2 22.53 23.46 -14.24
N ASN A 3 22.27 22.35 -13.54
CA ASN A 3 21.42 21.29 -14.07
C ASN A 3 19.96 21.76 -14.02
N LEU A 4 19.52 22.48 -15.05
CA LEU A 4 18.10 22.75 -15.31
C LEU A 4 17.43 21.40 -15.64
N TRP A 5 16.87 20.76 -14.63
CA TRP A 5 15.93 19.67 -14.82
C TRP A 5 14.69 20.25 -15.52
N SER A 6 14.42 19.78 -16.74
CA SER A 6 13.19 20.09 -17.46
C SER A 6 12.19 18.94 -17.22
N PRO A 7 10.97 19.20 -16.78
CA PRO A 7 9.98 18.14 -16.57
C PRO A 7 9.65 17.44 -17.91
N PRO A 8 9.37 16.13 -17.89
CA PRO A 8 8.94 15.40 -19.08
C PRO A 8 7.64 16.00 -19.62
N ARG A 9 7.65 16.46 -20.88
CA ARG A 9 6.43 16.80 -21.60
C ARG A 9 5.69 15.50 -21.90
N GLY A 10 4.58 15.24 -21.21
CA GLY A 10 3.71 14.11 -21.53
C GLY A 10 3.06 13.37 -20.36
N VAL A 11 2.98 13.94 -19.16
CA VAL A 11 2.00 13.47 -18.19
C VAL A 11 0.68 14.14 -18.57
N GLY A 12 -0.16 13.40 -19.27
CA GLY A 12 -1.51 13.83 -19.61
C GLY A 12 -2.22 14.31 -18.35
N LEU A 13 -3.09 15.32 -18.53
CA LEU A 13 -4.22 15.56 -17.65
C LEU A 13 -4.74 14.18 -17.21
N LEU A 14 -4.57 13.86 -15.93
CA LEU A 14 -5.42 12.85 -15.31
C LEU A 14 -6.80 13.48 -15.36
N ASP A 15 -7.64 12.97 -16.27
CA ASP A 15 -9.07 13.22 -16.26
C ASP A 15 -9.56 13.11 -14.81
N GLU A 16 -10.32 14.12 -14.39
CA GLU A 16 -11.15 14.08 -13.19
C GLU A 16 -12.01 12.82 -13.25
N TYR A 17 -11.55 11.75 -12.59
CA TYR A 17 -12.42 10.66 -12.19
C TYR A 17 -13.15 11.14 -10.94
N ASP A 18 -14.30 11.79 -11.15
CA ASP A 18 -15.40 11.82 -10.18
C ASP A 18 -15.91 10.38 -10.06
N GLU A 19 -15.21 9.55 -9.28
CA GLU A 19 -15.80 8.33 -8.74
C GLU A 19 -16.71 8.76 -7.58
N GLU A 20 -17.99 9.00 -7.90
CA GLU A 20 -19.07 8.88 -6.92
C GLU A 20 -18.97 7.47 -6.33
N PHE A 21 -18.38 7.39 -5.15
CA PHE A 21 -18.27 6.17 -4.37
C PHE A 21 -19.67 5.90 -3.80
N GLU A 22 -20.50 5.20 -4.58
CA GLU A 22 -21.73 4.63 -4.05
C GLU A 22 -21.35 3.64 -2.95
N ASP A 23 -21.71 3.98 -1.71
CA ASP A 23 -21.60 3.11 -0.54
C ASP A 23 -22.49 1.87 -0.76
N GLU A 24 -21.97 0.85 -1.44
CA GLU A 24 -22.55 -0.49 -1.40
C GLU A 24 -22.31 -1.06 0.02
N GLU A 25 -23.31 -0.86 0.87
CA GLU A 25 -23.49 -1.62 2.10
C GLU A 25 -23.59 -3.11 1.73
N ASP A 26 -22.44 -3.80 1.74
CA ASP A 26 -22.36 -5.25 1.66
C ASP A 26 -23.04 -5.85 2.91
N LEU A 27 -24.35 -6.04 2.74
CA LEU A 27 -25.22 -6.91 3.50
C LEU A 27 -24.54 -8.28 3.60
N PHE A 28 -23.99 -8.55 4.79
CA PHE A 28 -23.36 -9.82 5.14
C PHE A 28 -24.45 -10.89 5.22
N ASP A 29 -24.85 -11.44 4.07
CA ASP A 29 -25.81 -12.53 3.99
C ASP A 29 -25.19 -13.81 4.60
N GLU A 30 -25.72 -14.13 5.77
CA GLU A 30 -25.58 -15.34 6.54
C GLU A 30 -26.04 -16.56 5.71
N MET A 31 -25.18 -17.05 4.82
CA MET A 31 -25.41 -18.29 4.08
C MET A 31 -25.16 -19.49 5.00
N GLY A 32 -26.26 -19.91 5.64
CA GLY A 32 -26.39 -21.11 6.44
C GLY A 32 -25.83 -22.37 5.77
N GLY A 33 -25.24 -23.21 6.61
CA GLY A 33 -24.68 -24.49 6.23
C GLY A 33 -25.73 -25.44 5.64
N VAL A 34 -25.53 -25.85 4.40
CA VAL A 34 -26.18 -27.02 3.84
C VAL A 34 -25.33 -28.24 4.17
N SER A 35 -25.77 -28.98 5.18
CA SER A 35 -25.27 -30.31 5.52
C SER A 35 -25.71 -31.30 4.44
N GLY A 36 -24.86 -31.49 3.43
CA GLY A 36 -25.05 -32.50 2.39
C GLY A 36 -24.66 -33.89 2.90
N ASN A 37 -25.65 -34.68 3.30
CA ASN A 37 -25.50 -36.13 3.50
C ASN A 37 -25.39 -36.82 2.13
N GLY A 38 -24.16 -37.02 1.67
CA GLY A 38 -23.83 -37.86 0.52
C GLY A 38 -23.46 -39.28 0.97
N LEU A 39 -24.40 -40.21 0.80
CA LEU A 39 -24.20 -41.65 0.94
C LEU A 39 -23.38 -42.20 -0.24
N GLY A 40 -22.34 -42.99 0.09
CA GLY A 40 -21.72 -43.96 -0.81
C GLY A 40 -20.40 -43.54 -1.45
N ASP A 41 -19.29 -44.07 -0.96
CA ASP A 41 -18.63 -45.21 -1.62
C ASP A 41 -17.51 -45.75 -0.71
N GLU A 42 -17.55 -47.05 -0.47
CA GLU A 42 -16.82 -47.76 0.57
C GLU A 42 -15.60 -48.45 -0.06
N LEU A 43 -14.53 -47.69 -0.31
CA LEU A 43 -13.23 -48.26 -0.67
C LEU A 43 -12.14 -47.65 0.20
N GLY A 44 -11.57 -48.53 1.04
CA GLY A 44 -10.68 -48.20 2.14
C GLY A 44 -9.49 -47.34 1.75
N SER A 45 -9.45 -46.13 2.28
CA SER A 45 -8.27 -45.27 2.28
C SER A 45 -7.80 -45.12 3.73
N GLN A 46 -6.98 -46.09 4.15
CA GLN A 46 -6.35 -46.15 5.47
C GLN A 46 -5.16 -45.18 5.57
N TYR A 47 -5.30 -43.98 5.00
CA TYR A 47 -4.30 -42.92 5.05
C TYR A 47 -4.67 -41.86 6.09
N LYS A 48 -4.12 -42.11 7.28
CA LYS A 48 -3.35 -41.13 8.06
C LYS A 48 -4.07 -39.82 8.35
N ASN A 49 -4.58 -39.74 9.58
CA ASN A 49 -4.86 -38.53 10.35
C ASN A 49 -3.65 -37.56 10.30
N ALA A 50 -3.51 -36.80 9.21
CA ALA A 50 -2.61 -35.66 9.18
C ALA A 50 -3.17 -34.62 10.16
N PRO A 51 -2.35 -34.07 11.07
CA PRO A 51 -2.82 -33.05 11.99
C PRO A 51 -3.42 -31.90 11.17
N LYS A 52 -4.70 -31.61 11.40
CA LYS A 52 -5.36 -30.42 10.84
C LYS A 52 -4.50 -29.23 11.25
N LYS A 53 -3.80 -28.62 10.29
CA LYS A 53 -3.06 -27.37 10.52
C LYS A 53 -4.08 -26.37 11.05
N THR A 54 -3.99 -26.05 12.33
CA THR A 54 -4.72 -24.93 12.89
C THR A 54 -4.19 -23.70 12.16
N PHE A 55 -5.04 -23.11 11.32
CA PHE A 55 -4.72 -21.83 10.72
C PHE A 55 -4.68 -20.83 11.87
N GLN A 56 -3.47 -20.51 12.35
CA GLN A 56 -3.30 -19.38 13.24
C GLN A 56 -3.77 -18.15 12.48
N GLU A 57 -4.83 -17.52 12.97
CA GLU A 57 -5.26 -16.22 12.46
C GLU A 57 -4.09 -15.26 12.58
N ARG A 58 -3.74 -14.65 11.45
CA ARG A 58 -2.70 -13.61 11.44
C ARG A 58 -3.22 -12.48 12.30
N SER A 59 -2.38 -11.97 13.21
CA SER A 59 -2.70 -10.77 13.98
C SER A 59 -3.16 -9.66 13.03
N SER A 60 -4.39 -9.20 13.19
CA SER A 60 -4.91 -8.07 12.43
C SER A 60 -4.13 -6.80 12.80
N LEU A 61 -3.99 -5.89 11.84
CA LEU A 61 -3.47 -4.57 12.14
C LEU A 61 -4.46 -3.84 13.08
N PRO A 62 -3.97 -3.03 14.03
CA PRO A 62 -4.86 -2.21 14.86
C PRO A 62 -5.74 -1.32 13.99
N LYS A 63 -7.03 -1.19 14.34
CA LYS A 63 -7.99 -0.39 13.55
C LYS A 63 -7.52 1.05 13.33
N TRP A 64 -6.95 1.67 14.38
CA TRP A 64 -6.41 3.03 14.33
C TRP A 64 -5.35 3.23 13.26
N LEU A 65 -4.57 2.19 12.92
CA LEU A 65 -3.53 2.28 11.91
C LEU A 65 -4.10 2.33 10.50
N SER A 66 -5.24 1.67 10.26
CA SER A 66 -5.93 1.75 8.98
C SER A 66 -6.42 3.16 8.70
N ASP A 67 -7.00 3.80 9.72
CA ASP A 67 -7.50 5.19 9.65
C ASP A 67 -6.31 6.16 9.45
N ASP A 68 -5.26 6.03 10.27
CA ASP A 68 -4.05 6.85 10.17
C ASP A 68 -3.32 6.70 8.81
N TYR A 69 -3.34 5.50 8.23
CA TYR A 69 -2.80 5.26 6.88
C TYR A 69 -3.65 5.91 5.78
N ALA A 70 -4.97 5.90 5.91
CA ALA A 70 -5.87 6.57 4.98
C ALA A 70 -5.62 8.09 4.99
N ASP A 71 -5.53 8.68 6.19
CA ASP A 71 -5.23 10.10 6.38
C ASP A 71 -3.85 10.47 5.80
N ALA A 72 -2.83 9.64 6.06
CA ALA A 72 -1.49 9.87 5.54
C ALA A 72 -1.45 9.83 4.01
N ARG A 73 -2.15 8.88 3.38
CA ARG A 73 -2.29 8.80 1.92
C ARG A 73 -2.98 10.03 1.34
N GLU A 74 -4.11 10.44 1.92
CA GLU A 74 -4.86 11.59 1.45
C GLU A 74 -4.02 12.86 1.52
N ARG A 75 -3.34 13.06 2.65
CA ARG A 75 -2.41 14.19 2.83
C ARG A 75 -1.29 14.16 1.80
N ILE A 76 -0.62 13.03 1.57
CA ILE A 76 0.45 12.92 0.56
C ILE A 76 -0.11 13.21 -0.84
N ALA A 77 -1.31 12.72 -1.17
CA ALA A 77 -1.96 13.00 -2.42
C ALA A 77 -2.33 14.50 -2.58
N ALA A 78 -2.77 15.16 -1.50
CA ALA A 78 -3.01 16.59 -1.46
C ALA A 78 -1.71 17.39 -1.64
N GLU A 79 -0.63 17.01 -0.94
CA GLU A 79 0.69 17.59 -1.08
C GLU A 79 1.18 17.49 -2.53
N MET A 80 1.10 16.32 -3.15
CA MET A 80 1.50 16.11 -4.56
C MET A 80 0.66 16.93 -5.55
N ARG A 81 -0.63 17.17 -5.26
CA ARG A 81 -1.48 18.01 -6.10
C ARG A 81 -1.08 19.48 -6.04
N GLN A 82 -0.69 19.97 -4.86
CA GLN A 82 -0.33 21.38 -4.62
C GLN A 82 1.13 21.68 -4.95
N ASN A 83 2.01 20.70 -4.83
CA ASN A 83 3.45 20.87 -5.02
C ASN A 83 3.80 21.07 -6.51
N PRO A 84 4.53 22.15 -6.90
CA PRO A 84 4.98 22.35 -8.27
C PRO A 84 5.80 21.18 -8.85
N SER A 85 6.54 20.46 -8.00
CA SER A 85 7.32 19.29 -8.43
C SER A 85 6.45 18.07 -8.74
N ARG A 86 5.17 18.09 -8.36
CA ARG A 86 4.24 16.94 -8.34
C ARG A 86 4.76 15.75 -7.54
N LYS A 87 5.66 15.99 -6.59
CA LYS A 87 6.25 14.97 -5.70
C LYS A 87 5.86 15.23 -4.24
N PRO A 88 5.92 14.20 -3.37
CA PRO A 88 5.79 14.41 -1.93
C PRO A 88 6.83 15.42 -1.45
N THR A 89 6.46 16.29 -0.51
CA THR A 89 7.36 17.34 -0.02
C THR A 89 8.63 16.77 0.64
N CYS A 90 8.59 15.54 1.17
CA CYS A 90 9.78 14.88 1.69
C CYS A 90 10.85 14.66 0.61
N TYR A 91 10.49 14.44 -0.64
CA TYR A 91 11.44 14.21 -1.73
C TYR A 91 12.23 15.49 -2.06
N ASP A 92 11.56 16.64 -2.03
CA ASP A 92 12.22 17.95 -2.21
C ASP A 92 13.18 18.27 -1.06
N LYS A 93 12.94 17.69 0.12
CA LYS A 93 13.83 17.76 1.30
C LYS A 93 14.93 16.69 1.28
N GLY A 94 15.01 15.85 0.24
CA GLY A 94 15.99 14.76 0.16
C GLY A 94 15.75 13.61 1.14
N SER A 95 14.51 13.40 1.57
CA SER A 95 14.11 12.32 2.48
C SER A 95 12.99 11.48 1.89
N PHE A 96 12.86 10.24 2.36
CA PHE A 96 11.72 9.36 2.06
C PHE A 96 10.72 9.28 3.20
N PHE A 97 11.08 9.81 4.37
CA PHE A 97 10.23 9.77 5.55
C PHE A 97 9.29 10.95 5.56
N ASP A 98 8.04 10.67 5.88
CA ASP A 98 7.12 11.70 6.28
C ASP A 98 7.62 12.35 7.57
N ASN A 99 7.89 13.66 7.54
CA ASN A 99 8.50 14.40 8.66
C ASN A 99 7.46 14.73 9.72
N SER A 100 6.83 13.69 10.24
CA SER A 100 5.83 13.78 11.28
C SER A 100 6.52 14.29 12.57
N PRO A 101 5.93 15.24 13.32
CA PRO A 101 6.51 15.71 14.58
C PRO A 101 6.72 14.55 15.55
N SER A 102 7.77 14.62 16.37
CA SER A 102 8.02 13.64 17.43
C SER A 102 6.76 13.44 18.28
N PRO A 103 6.37 12.19 18.58
CA PRO A 103 5.15 11.88 19.33
C PRO A 103 5.16 12.55 20.71
N PHE A 104 6.34 12.79 21.28
CA PHE A 104 6.48 13.54 22.52
C PHE A 104 5.83 14.94 22.45
N PHE A 105 6.11 15.70 21.38
CA PHE A 105 5.54 17.04 21.22
C PHE A 105 4.03 17.02 20.92
N ALA A 106 3.52 15.92 20.35
CA ALA A 106 2.09 15.74 20.15
C ALA A 106 1.38 15.44 21.49
N ALA A 107 2.00 14.62 22.35
CA ALA A 107 1.49 14.26 23.66
C ALA A 107 1.56 15.42 24.68
N ASP A 108 2.64 16.21 24.66
CA ASP A 108 2.88 17.34 25.58
C ASP A 108 1.77 18.40 25.54
N ARG A 109 1.10 18.54 24.40
CA ARG A 109 0.01 19.50 24.20
C ARG A 109 -1.34 19.02 24.74
N LYS A 110 -1.44 17.78 25.22
CA LYS A 110 -2.68 17.18 25.72
C LYS A 110 -2.67 17.19 27.25
N PHE A 111 -3.80 17.56 27.85
CA PHE A 111 -3.98 17.50 29.31
C PHE A 111 -3.85 16.06 29.86
N GLN A 112 -4.31 15.07 29.09
CA GLN A 112 -4.20 13.65 29.42
C GLN A 112 -3.72 12.87 28.18
N PRO A 113 -2.41 12.64 28.03
CA PRO A 113 -1.89 11.83 26.94
C PRO A 113 -2.35 10.37 27.11
N THR A 114 -2.70 9.76 26.00
CA THR A 114 -3.08 8.34 25.90
C THR A 114 -1.91 7.53 25.35
N PRO A 115 -1.85 6.20 25.58
CA PRO A 115 -0.80 5.37 24.98
C PRO A 115 -0.72 5.50 23.46
N HIS A 116 -1.86 5.71 22.79
CA HIS A 116 -1.93 5.92 21.34
C HIS A 116 -1.10 7.13 20.87
N ASP A 117 -0.96 8.17 21.70
CA ASP A 117 -0.19 9.37 21.36
C ASP A 117 1.31 9.09 21.20
N PHE A 118 1.79 7.98 21.77
CA PHE A 118 3.17 7.51 21.65
C PHE A 118 3.36 6.48 20.55
N HIS A 119 2.26 5.93 20.00
CA HIS A 119 2.27 4.90 18.97
C HIS A 119 2.03 5.46 17.57
N LYS A 120 2.70 6.57 17.24
CA LYS A 120 2.58 7.15 15.91
C LYS A 120 3.34 6.31 14.87
N ALA A 121 2.66 5.99 13.77
CA ALA A 121 3.27 5.30 12.65
C ALA A 121 4.31 6.19 11.95
N GLU A 122 5.51 5.65 11.74
CA GLU A 122 6.51 6.29 10.88
C GLU A 122 6.31 5.80 9.45
N TYR A 123 5.99 6.70 8.52
CA TYR A 123 5.74 6.35 7.13
C TYR A 123 6.96 6.60 6.23
N PHE A 124 7.38 5.55 5.54
CA PHE A 124 8.34 5.60 4.45
C PHE A 124 7.60 5.66 3.11
N ILE A 125 7.77 6.76 2.39
CA ILE A 125 7.06 7.04 1.14
C ILE A 125 7.89 6.53 -0.04
N TRP A 126 7.45 5.45 -0.67
CA TRP A 126 8.12 4.78 -1.78
C TRP A 126 7.35 4.89 -3.10
N LEU A 127 7.68 5.91 -3.89
CA LEU A 127 7.08 6.21 -5.19
C LEU A 127 8.17 6.25 -6.28
N PRO A 128 8.75 5.11 -6.66
CA PRO A 128 9.89 5.06 -7.58
C PRO A 128 9.59 5.64 -8.97
N HIS A 129 8.33 5.59 -9.45
CA HIS A 129 7.93 6.19 -10.74
C HIS A 129 8.06 7.73 -10.77
N LEU A 130 8.25 8.38 -9.61
CA LEU A 130 8.55 9.82 -9.54
C LEU A 130 10.06 10.12 -9.62
N LEU A 131 10.89 9.09 -9.47
CA LEU A 131 12.35 9.17 -9.48
C LEU A 131 12.95 8.74 -10.81
N VAL A 132 12.29 7.81 -11.50
CA VAL A 132 12.66 7.29 -12.82
C VAL A 132 11.49 7.41 -13.78
N ASP A 133 11.77 7.63 -15.07
CA ASP A 133 10.73 7.77 -16.09
C ASP A 133 9.86 6.50 -16.19
N ARG A 134 10.49 5.32 -16.13
CA ARG A 134 9.81 4.02 -16.19
C ARG A 134 10.57 2.96 -15.41
N ILE A 135 9.82 2.02 -14.83
CA ILE A 135 10.37 0.88 -14.10
C ILE A 135 10.17 -0.38 -14.96
N PRO A 136 11.24 -1.09 -15.37
CA PRO A 136 11.10 -2.31 -16.15
C PRO A 136 10.46 -3.42 -15.30
N CYS A 137 9.58 -4.22 -15.89
CA CYS A 137 9.03 -5.39 -15.24
C CYS A 137 10.14 -6.44 -15.05
N PRO A 138 10.46 -6.84 -13.80
CA PRO A 138 11.59 -7.73 -13.54
C PRO A 138 11.42 -9.08 -14.24
N GLU A 139 10.22 -9.66 -14.21
CA GLU A 139 9.92 -10.95 -14.86
C GLU A 139 9.98 -10.88 -16.39
N CYS A 140 9.56 -9.76 -16.98
CA CYS A 140 9.70 -9.56 -18.42
C CYS A 140 11.15 -9.33 -18.81
N LEU A 141 11.93 -8.68 -17.95
CA LEU A 141 13.35 -8.45 -18.19
C LEU A 141 14.15 -9.76 -18.15
N THR A 142 13.91 -10.63 -17.16
CA THR A 142 14.57 -11.94 -17.05
C THR A 142 14.24 -12.87 -18.23
N THR A 143 13.01 -12.80 -18.74
CA THR A 143 12.56 -13.59 -19.90
C THR A 143 12.81 -12.91 -21.25
N SER A 144 13.49 -11.76 -21.28
CA SER A 144 13.70 -10.95 -22.50
C SER A 144 12.41 -10.62 -23.26
N ARG A 145 11.26 -10.58 -22.57
CA ARG A 145 9.98 -10.21 -23.15
C ARG A 145 9.99 -8.74 -23.53
N LYS A 146 9.67 -8.47 -24.79
CA LYS A 146 9.57 -7.13 -25.34
C LYS A 146 8.11 -6.69 -25.45
N GLY A 147 7.86 -5.39 -25.41
CA GLY A 147 6.53 -4.83 -25.64
C GLY A 147 6.04 -5.08 -27.08
N ARG A 148 4.82 -4.61 -27.38
CA ARG A 148 4.13 -4.84 -28.67
C ARG A 148 4.96 -4.49 -29.91
N ASN A 149 5.83 -3.49 -29.81
CA ASN A 149 6.66 -3.02 -30.92
C ASN A 149 8.00 -3.77 -31.03
N GLY A 150 8.29 -4.75 -30.16
CA GLY A 150 9.51 -5.55 -30.21
C GLY A 150 10.82 -4.81 -29.91
N VAL A 151 10.77 -3.52 -29.55
CA VAL A 151 11.96 -2.68 -29.33
C VAL A 151 12.20 -2.38 -27.85
N LYS A 152 11.15 -2.08 -27.07
CA LYS A 152 11.27 -1.63 -25.67
C LYS A 152 10.93 -2.76 -24.69
N PRO A 153 11.54 -2.77 -23.48
CA PRO A 153 11.14 -3.69 -22.42
C PRO A 153 9.70 -3.39 -21.97
N VAL A 154 9.06 -4.40 -21.37
CA VAL A 154 7.77 -4.21 -20.70
C VAL A 154 8.02 -3.43 -19.41
N TYR A 155 7.25 -2.36 -19.20
CA TYR A 155 7.32 -1.54 -17.99
C TYR A 155 6.13 -1.83 -17.09
N VAL A 156 6.32 -1.73 -15.78
CA VAL A 156 5.21 -1.83 -14.82
C VAL A 156 4.35 -0.57 -14.88
N THR A 157 3.06 -0.72 -14.62
CA THR A 157 2.08 0.35 -14.63
C THR A 157 1.58 0.61 -13.21
N ASN A 158 1.37 1.87 -12.86
CA ASN A 158 0.77 2.21 -11.57
C ASN A 158 -0.67 1.65 -11.50
N ASN A 159 -0.97 0.90 -10.43
CA ASN A 159 -2.27 0.32 -10.11
C ASN A 159 -2.84 0.89 -8.79
N GLY A 160 -2.56 2.17 -8.52
CA GLY A 160 -3.11 2.94 -7.43
C GLY A 160 -2.52 2.63 -6.05
N TRP A 161 -3.13 3.22 -5.03
CA TRP A 161 -2.74 3.05 -3.63
C TRP A 161 -3.19 1.68 -3.09
N PRO A 162 -2.34 0.95 -2.35
CA PRO A 162 -2.76 -0.21 -1.57
C PRO A 162 -3.85 0.17 -0.56
N LYS A 163 -4.82 -0.73 -0.36
CA LYS A 163 -5.91 -0.57 0.62
C LYS A 163 -5.44 -0.54 2.08
N GLY A 164 -4.23 -1.04 2.37
CA GLY A 164 -3.67 -1.04 3.72
C GLY A 164 -2.15 -0.85 3.74
N ALA A 165 -1.65 -0.37 4.88
CA ALA A 165 -0.23 -0.15 5.10
C ALA A 165 0.56 -1.46 5.04
N ARG A 166 1.76 -1.41 4.44
CA ARG A 166 2.72 -2.52 4.49
C ARG A 166 3.70 -2.26 5.62
N ARG A 167 3.78 -3.16 6.59
CA ARG A 167 4.67 -3.03 7.76
C ARG A 167 6.06 -3.60 7.47
N VAL A 168 7.09 -2.83 7.81
CA VAL A 168 8.48 -3.26 7.93
C VAL A 168 8.91 -3.06 9.37
N VAL A 169 9.27 -4.16 10.02
CA VAL A 169 9.77 -4.14 11.40
C VAL A 169 11.29 -4.22 11.34
N ASP A 170 11.95 -3.18 11.84
CA ASP A 170 13.37 -3.16 12.18
C ASP A 170 13.52 -3.48 13.69
N VAL A 171 14.73 -3.78 14.15
CA VAL A 171 15.02 -4.14 15.55
C VAL A 171 14.52 -3.07 16.52
N ASP A 172 14.68 -1.79 16.15
CA ASP A 172 14.37 -0.65 17.01
C ASP A 172 13.17 0.18 16.51
N ARG A 173 12.63 -0.11 15.33
CA ARG A 173 11.61 0.74 14.68
C ARG A 173 10.54 -0.07 13.96
N CYS A 174 9.31 0.42 14.03
CA CYS A 174 8.21 -0.08 13.23
C CYS A 174 7.86 0.95 12.16
N VAL A 175 8.30 0.69 10.92
CA VAL A 175 8.11 1.59 9.77
C VAL A 175 7.01 1.03 8.88
N TYR A 176 6.18 1.92 8.35
CA TYR A 176 5.10 1.57 7.43
C TYR A 176 5.38 2.15 6.05
N ILE A 177 5.21 1.36 5.01
CA ILE A 177 5.45 1.79 3.63
C ILE A 177 4.16 2.30 3.03
N ILE A 178 4.21 3.53 2.52
CA ILE A 178 3.22 4.12 1.63
C ILE A 178 3.81 4.14 0.22
N GLY A 179 3.16 3.47 -0.74
CA GLY A 179 3.62 3.42 -2.12
C GLY A 179 2.58 2.82 -3.04
N TYR A 180 2.76 2.94 -4.35
CA TYR A 180 1.82 2.37 -5.32
C TYR A 180 1.96 0.86 -5.50
N ARG A 181 0.85 0.25 -5.95
CA ARG A 181 0.85 -1.08 -6.55
C ARG A 181 1.33 -0.96 -7.99
N TYR A 182 2.09 -1.94 -8.46
CA TYR A 182 2.63 -2.03 -9.81
C TYR A 182 2.34 -3.40 -10.41
#